data_AF-A0A4R8WTF1-F1
#
_entry.id   AF-A0A4R8WTF1-F1
#
_cell.length_a   1.000
_cell.length_b   1.000
_cell.length_c   1.000
_cell.angle_alpha   90.00
_cell.angle_beta   90.00
_cell.angle_gamma   90.00
#
_symmetry.space_group_name_H-M   'P 1'
#
loop_
_entity.id
_entity.type
_entity.pdbx_description
1 polymer ?
#
loop_
_entity_poly.entity_id
_entity_poly.type
_entity_poly.pdbx_seq_one_letter_code
_entity_poly.pdbx_strand_id
1 'polypeptide(L)'
;MKSFLAPTTRAALARLAEHDENSESPPIERLRAIRALLLALETDPATLAGVRAALEQGASWKQIADAAGLKPAAAKWRWHGTDIEIEARQDAGRKRSLRPSNVPTDLPGLSVAEAAAKLGITPQAVYLQVSRGRLYGRTVELPDGRSYKRVFPEGYVPPRLDPDQAAAHNSATDTRATDDGVRHD
;
A
#
# COMPACT_ATOMS: atom_id res chain seq x y z
N MET A 1 21.45 13.73 -34.78
CA MET A 1 21.64 12.84 -33.61
C MET A 1 20.29 12.24 -33.24
N LYS A 2 20.17 10.91 -33.10
CA LYS A 2 18.95 10.30 -32.55
C LYS A 2 18.95 10.49 -31.03
N SER A 3 17.93 11.14 -30.49
CA SER A 3 17.74 11.24 -29.04
C SER A 3 17.40 9.87 -28.46
N PHE A 4 18.00 9.53 -27.32
CA PHE A 4 17.82 8.24 -26.66
C PHE A 4 16.50 8.16 -25.85
N LEU A 5 16.02 9.29 -25.31
CA LEU A 5 14.76 9.35 -24.56
C LEU A 5 13.53 9.12 -25.43
N ALA A 6 12.53 8.45 -24.86
CA ALA A 6 11.21 8.33 -25.46
C ALA A 6 10.56 9.71 -25.69
N PRO A 7 9.64 9.84 -26.67
CA PRO A 7 8.99 11.12 -26.96
C PRO A 7 8.28 11.75 -25.75
N THR A 8 7.63 10.93 -24.92
CA THR A 8 6.92 11.36 -23.71
C THR A 8 7.86 11.95 -22.67
N THR A 9 8.98 11.29 -22.38
CA THR A 9 10.00 11.79 -21.45
C THR A 9 10.68 13.04 -21.97
N ARG A 10 10.93 13.12 -23.27
CA ARG A 10 11.48 14.32 -23.90
C ARG A 10 10.53 15.50 -23.79
N ALA A 11 9.24 15.29 -23.99
CA ALA A 11 8.22 16.32 -23.81
C ALA A 11 8.14 16.78 -22.34
N ALA A 12 8.21 15.85 -21.38
CA ALA A 12 8.23 16.19 -19.96
C ALA A 12 9.49 16.97 -19.57
N LEU A 13 10.66 16.61 -20.13
CA LEU A 13 11.91 17.32 -19.93
C LEU A 13 11.85 18.74 -20.49
N ALA A 14 11.35 18.89 -21.72
CA ALA A 14 11.18 20.20 -22.37
C ALA A 14 10.26 21.10 -21.53
N ARG A 15 9.13 20.56 -21.06
CA ARG A 15 8.21 21.32 -20.19
C ARG A 15 8.84 21.75 -18.87
N LEU A 16 9.68 20.91 -18.26
CA LEU A 16 10.39 21.32 -17.05
C LEU A 16 11.41 22.43 -17.35
N ALA A 17 12.14 22.33 -18.47
CA ALA A 17 13.08 23.36 -18.90
C ALA A 17 12.38 24.70 -19.15
N GLU A 18 11.21 24.71 -19.79
CA GLU A 18 10.39 25.92 -19.99
C GLU A 18 10.03 26.60 -18.65
N HIS A 19 9.72 25.82 -17.61
CA HIS A 19 9.41 26.35 -16.29
C HIS A 19 10.65 26.80 -15.49
N ASP A 20 11.82 26.23 -15.79
CA ASP A 20 13.11 26.62 -15.19
C ASP A 20 13.58 27.97 -15.76
N GLU A 21 13.42 28.16 -17.08
CA GLU A 21 13.77 29.40 -17.77
C GLU A 21 12.80 30.56 -17.45
N ASN A 22 11.55 30.24 -17.07
CA ASN A 22 10.54 31.24 -16.74
C ASN A 22 10.40 31.48 -15.23
N SER A 23 11.06 32.52 -14.72
CA SER A 23 11.06 32.93 -13.31
C SER A 23 9.67 33.25 -12.74
N GLU A 24 8.68 33.56 -13.59
CA GLU A 24 7.29 33.85 -13.22
C GLU A 24 6.40 32.59 -13.18
N SER A 25 6.94 31.40 -13.51
CA SER A 25 6.19 30.16 -13.46
C SER A 25 5.58 29.93 -12.08
N PRO A 26 4.26 29.67 -11.93
CA PRO A 26 3.67 29.42 -10.63
C PRO A 26 4.35 28.24 -9.92
N PRO A 27 4.66 28.31 -8.60
CA PRO A 27 5.39 27.26 -7.90
C PRO A 27 4.74 25.87 -8.01
N ILE A 28 3.41 25.81 -8.08
CA ILE A 28 2.67 24.54 -8.24
C ILE A 28 2.89 23.91 -9.62
N GLU A 29 3.05 24.71 -10.68
CA GLU A 29 3.33 24.21 -12.03
C GLU A 29 4.75 23.66 -12.13
N ARG A 30 5.72 24.30 -11.47
CA ARG A 30 7.09 23.78 -11.35
C ARG A 30 7.08 22.40 -10.69
N LEU A 31 6.36 22.25 -9.57
CA LEU A 31 6.23 20.97 -8.87
C LEU A 31 5.57 19.90 -9.74
N ARG A 32 4.51 20.25 -10.48
CA ARG A 32 3.83 19.34 -11.41
C ARG A 32 4.78 18.89 -12.52
N ALA A 33 5.56 19.80 -13.11
CA ALA A 33 6.53 19.49 -14.14
C ALA A 33 7.65 18.56 -13.64
N ILE A 34 8.19 18.82 -12.44
CA ILE A 34 9.18 17.93 -11.80
C ILE A 34 8.60 16.52 -11.61
N ARG A 35 7.38 16.41 -11.06
CA ARG A 35 6.74 15.11 -10.83
C ARG A 35 6.43 14.38 -12.14
N ALA A 36 6.02 15.10 -13.18
CA ALA A 36 5.78 14.54 -14.50
C ALA A 36 7.06 13.97 -15.12
N LEU A 37 8.18 14.69 -15.03
CA LEU A 37 9.47 14.21 -15.53
C LEU A 37 9.95 12.97 -14.75
N LEU A 38 9.84 12.96 -13.43
CA LEU A 38 10.20 11.80 -12.61
C LEU A 38 9.42 10.55 -13.03
N LEU A 39 8.10 10.67 -13.20
CA LEU A 39 7.25 9.56 -13.64
C LEU A 39 7.62 9.07 -15.05
N ALA A 40 7.91 10.00 -15.97
CA ALA A 40 8.32 9.64 -17.32
C ALA A 40 9.67 8.90 -17.32
N LEU A 41 10.66 9.39 -16.57
CA LEU A 41 11.97 8.75 -16.43
C LEU A 41 11.89 7.36 -15.78
N GLU A 42 11.00 7.16 -14.81
CA GLU A 42 10.82 5.86 -14.14
C GLU A 42 10.39 4.74 -15.10
N THR A 43 9.74 5.10 -16.21
CA THR A 43 9.16 4.18 -17.20
C THR A 43 9.83 4.27 -18.58
N ASP A 44 10.86 5.11 -18.75
CA ASP A 44 11.47 5.32 -20.05
C ASP A 44 12.22 4.06 -20.53
N PRO A 45 11.91 3.53 -21.74
CA PRO A 45 12.62 2.39 -22.30
C PRO A 45 14.14 2.61 -22.46
N ALA A 46 14.58 3.87 -22.54
CA ALA A 46 15.98 4.26 -22.57
C ALA A 46 16.79 3.71 -21.39
N THR A 47 16.20 3.63 -20.20
CA THR A 47 16.92 3.15 -19.01
C THR A 47 17.32 1.70 -19.18
N LEU A 48 16.41 0.83 -19.60
CA LEU A 48 16.72 -0.58 -19.83
C LEU A 48 17.68 -0.77 -21.02
N ALA A 49 17.49 0.01 -22.10
CA ALA A 49 18.39 0.00 -23.24
C ALA A 49 19.83 0.39 -22.83
N GLY A 50 20.00 1.42 -22.01
CA GLY A 50 21.29 1.85 -21.49
C GLY A 50 21.95 0.81 -20.59
N VAL A 51 21.18 0.15 -19.72
CA VAL A 51 21.66 -0.96 -18.88
C VAL A 51 22.17 -2.12 -19.73
N ARG A 52 21.42 -2.50 -20.78
CA ARG A 52 21.83 -3.57 -21.70
C ARG A 52 23.10 -3.22 -22.46
N ALA A 53 23.16 -2.02 -23.04
CA ALA A 53 24.36 -1.55 -23.73
C ALA A 53 25.59 -1.50 -22.79
N ALA A 54 25.41 -1.09 -21.53
CA ALA A 54 26.49 -1.08 -20.55
C ALA A 54 26.99 -2.50 -20.23
N LEU A 55 26.08 -3.46 -20.06
CA LEU A 55 26.44 -4.87 -19.86
C LEU A 55 27.17 -5.46 -21.08
N GLU A 56 26.72 -5.16 -22.29
CA GLU A 56 27.38 -5.56 -23.54
C GLU A 56 28.80 -4.99 -23.67
N GLN A 57 29.02 -3.78 -23.15
CA GLN A 57 30.34 -3.13 -23.07
C GLN A 57 31.19 -3.62 -21.88
N GLY A 58 30.72 -4.60 -21.12
CA GLY A 58 31.46 -5.19 -20.00
C GLY A 58 31.34 -4.46 -18.67
N ALA A 59 30.42 -3.50 -18.53
CA ALA A 59 30.16 -2.87 -17.24
C ALA A 59 29.59 -3.90 -16.25
N SER A 60 30.06 -3.82 -15.02
CA SER A 60 29.56 -4.65 -13.94
C SER A 60 28.22 -4.14 -13.40
N TRP A 61 27.44 -5.03 -12.82
CA TRP A 61 26.23 -4.66 -12.06
C TRP A 61 26.50 -3.68 -10.90
N LYS A 62 27.73 -3.65 -10.36
CA LYS A 62 28.12 -2.66 -9.35
C LYS A 62 28.17 -1.26 -9.96
N GLN A 63 28.82 -1.09 -11.11
CA GLN A 63 28.90 0.19 -11.82
C GLN A 63 27.53 0.68 -12.27
N ILE A 64 26.70 -0.22 -12.80
CA ILE A 64 25.33 0.10 -13.21
C ILE A 64 24.49 0.55 -12.02
N ALA A 65 24.61 -0.12 -10.88
CA ALA A 65 23.87 0.23 -9.67
C ALA A 65 24.32 1.58 -9.10
N ASP A 66 25.62 1.87 -9.09
CA ASP A 66 26.17 3.17 -8.68
C ASP A 66 25.62 4.30 -9.56
N ALA A 67 25.67 4.13 -10.89
CA ALA A 67 25.16 5.12 -11.84
C ALA A 67 23.64 5.36 -11.68
N ALA A 68 22.90 4.35 -11.23
CA ALA A 68 21.46 4.44 -10.98
C ALA A 68 21.09 4.87 -9.56
N GLY A 69 22.05 5.05 -8.64
CA GLY A 69 21.76 5.30 -7.23
C GLY A 69 21.04 4.13 -6.53
N LEU A 70 21.27 2.90 -6.97
CA LEU A 70 20.65 1.69 -6.45
C LEU A 70 21.67 0.78 -5.77
N LYS A 71 21.18 -0.15 -4.93
CA LYS A 71 22.01 -1.28 -4.48
C LYS A 71 22.18 -2.28 -5.64
N PRO A 72 23.33 -2.97 -5.77
CA PRO A 72 23.56 -3.94 -6.85
C PRO A 72 22.49 -5.03 -6.97
N ALA A 73 21.99 -5.55 -5.85
CA ALA A 73 20.90 -6.52 -5.84
C ALA A 73 19.58 -5.94 -6.39
N ALA A 74 19.28 -4.68 -6.09
CA ALA A 74 18.09 -4.00 -6.58
C ALA A 74 18.19 -3.72 -8.10
N ALA A 75 19.34 -3.28 -8.58
CA ALA A 75 19.59 -3.10 -10.02
C ALA A 75 19.42 -4.41 -10.79
N LYS A 76 20.04 -5.50 -10.30
CA LYS A 76 19.85 -6.85 -10.86
C LYS A 76 18.38 -7.25 -10.86
N TRP A 77 17.69 -7.14 -9.72
CA TRP A 77 16.28 -7.51 -9.63
C TRP A 77 15.40 -6.71 -10.61
N ARG A 78 15.73 -5.43 -10.85
CA ARG A 78 14.96 -4.55 -11.74
C ARG A 78 15.19 -4.82 -13.22
N TRP A 79 16.42 -5.13 -13.63
CA TRP A 79 16.81 -5.13 -15.06
C TRP A 79 17.45 -6.41 -15.58
N HIS A 80 17.69 -7.41 -14.72
CA HIS A 80 18.19 -8.70 -15.17
C HIS A 80 17.07 -9.52 -15.81
N GLY A 81 17.40 -10.14 -16.94
CA GLY A 81 16.53 -11.02 -17.72
C GLY A 81 16.05 -10.41 -19.03
N THR A 82 15.19 -11.16 -19.71
CA THR A 82 14.48 -10.74 -20.94
C THR A 82 13.39 -9.71 -20.62
N ASP A 83 12.89 -9.02 -21.64
CA ASP A 83 11.77 -8.07 -21.49
C ASP A 83 10.53 -8.75 -20.89
N ILE A 84 10.23 -9.98 -21.33
CA ILE A 84 9.11 -10.78 -20.84
C ILE A 84 9.28 -11.10 -19.35
N GLU A 85 10.47 -11.48 -18.91
CA GLU A 85 10.74 -11.79 -17.50
C GLU A 85 10.66 -10.55 -16.61
N ILE A 86 11.13 -9.41 -17.11
CA ILE A 86 11.06 -8.13 -16.39
C ILE A 86 9.61 -7.67 -16.27
N GLU A 87 8.84 -7.73 -17.36
CA GLU A 87 7.42 -7.36 -17.38
C GLU A 87 6.61 -8.27 -16.46
N ALA A 88 6.78 -9.59 -16.54
CA ALA A 88 6.11 -10.55 -15.67
C ALA A 88 6.40 -10.30 -14.19
N ARG A 89 7.63 -9.90 -13.85
CA ARG A 89 8.03 -9.54 -12.48
C ARG A 89 7.33 -8.27 -12.00
N GLN A 90 7.22 -7.26 -12.86
CA GLN A 90 6.51 -6.03 -12.54
C GLN A 90 5.00 -6.26 -12.39
N ASP A 91 4.40 -7.08 -13.25
CA ASP A 91 3.01 -7.49 -13.16
C ASP A 91 2.72 -8.28 -11.89
N ALA A 92 3.60 -9.21 -11.50
CA ALA A 92 3.48 -9.92 -10.23
C ALA A 92 3.57 -8.96 -9.03
N GLY A 93 4.35 -7.87 -9.15
CA GLY A 93 4.35 -6.76 -8.20
C GLY A 93 2.99 -6.07 -8.11
N ARG A 94 2.46 -5.61 -9.25
CA ARG A 94 1.14 -4.94 -9.34
C ARG A 94 0.00 -5.81 -8.84
N LYS A 95 -0.02 -7.09 -9.19
CA LYS A 95 -1.03 -8.05 -8.73
C LYS A 95 -1.01 -8.24 -7.21
N ARG A 96 0.18 -8.19 -6.58
CA ARG A 96 0.31 -8.25 -5.12
C ARG A 96 -0.23 -7.00 -4.43
N SER A 97 -0.01 -5.81 -4.99
CA SER A 97 -0.52 -4.56 -4.41
C SER A 97 -2.04 -4.39 -4.55
N LEU A 98 -2.64 -5.05 -5.55
CA LEU A 98 -4.08 -5.01 -5.80
C LEU A 98 -4.89 -6.08 -5.06
N ARG A 99 -4.23 -7.00 -4.34
CA ARG A 99 -4.94 -8.05 -3.61
C ARG A 99 -5.79 -7.39 -2.51
N PRO A 100 -7.09 -7.70 -2.42
CA PRO A 100 -7.91 -7.28 -1.29
C PRO A 100 -7.20 -7.66 0.01
N SER A 101 -7.26 -6.75 0.98
CA SER A 101 -6.70 -7.01 2.30
C SER A 101 -7.26 -8.32 2.83
N ASN A 102 -6.38 -9.21 3.32
CA ASN A 102 -6.81 -10.44 4.00
C ASN A 102 -7.37 -10.16 5.42
N VAL A 103 -7.56 -8.87 5.76
CA VAL A 103 -8.23 -8.45 6.99
C VAL A 103 -9.71 -8.83 6.86
N PRO A 104 -10.24 -9.64 7.78
CA PRO A 104 -11.67 -9.94 7.82
C PRO A 104 -12.48 -8.65 7.93
N THR A 105 -13.52 -8.53 7.10
CA THR A 105 -14.41 -7.36 7.05
C THR A 105 -15.33 -7.27 8.26
N ASP A 106 -15.61 -8.41 8.92
CA ASP A 106 -16.68 -8.53 9.91
C ASP A 106 -16.17 -8.44 11.36
N LEU A 107 -14.97 -7.90 11.56
CA LEU A 107 -14.47 -7.72 12.93
C LEU A 107 -15.18 -6.55 13.62
N PRO A 108 -15.50 -6.68 14.91
CA PRO A 108 -16.18 -5.63 15.66
C PRO A 108 -15.29 -4.39 15.83
N GLY A 109 -15.90 -3.22 15.66
CA GLY A 109 -15.24 -1.93 15.75
C GLY A 109 -14.44 -1.56 14.50
N LEU A 110 -14.01 -0.32 14.43
CA LEU A 110 -13.27 0.22 13.28
C LEU A 110 -11.79 -0.16 13.39
N SER A 111 -11.13 -0.42 12.27
CA SER A 111 -9.67 -0.33 12.23
C SER A 111 -9.21 1.09 12.54
N VAL A 112 -7.94 1.26 12.89
CA VAL A 112 -7.38 2.59 13.17
C VAL A 112 -7.51 3.53 11.97
N ALA A 113 -7.35 3.01 10.74
CA ALA A 113 -7.52 3.79 9.51
C ALA A 113 -8.97 4.22 9.30
N GLU A 114 -9.93 3.32 9.52
CA GLU A 114 -11.36 3.64 9.41
C GLU A 114 -11.81 4.63 10.49
N ALA A 115 -11.31 4.48 11.73
CA ALA A 115 -11.58 5.44 12.79
C ALA A 115 -10.99 6.82 12.48
N ALA A 116 -9.76 6.87 11.94
CA ALA A 116 -9.12 8.10 11.50
C ALA A 116 -9.93 8.81 10.41
N ALA A 117 -10.39 8.07 9.40
CA ALA A 117 -11.24 8.60 8.34
C ALA A 117 -12.59 9.10 8.88
N LYS A 118 -13.25 8.34 9.75
CA LYS A 118 -14.55 8.72 10.34
C LYS A 118 -14.45 9.97 11.22
N LEU A 119 -13.35 10.13 11.94
CA LEU A 119 -13.13 11.25 12.87
C LEU A 119 -12.43 12.45 12.22
N GLY A 120 -11.99 12.35 10.96
CA GLY A 120 -11.27 13.42 10.27
C GLY A 120 -9.90 13.73 10.87
N ILE A 121 -9.23 12.74 11.48
CA ILE A 121 -7.92 12.88 12.13
C ILE A 121 -6.90 11.91 11.53
N THR A 122 -5.63 12.06 11.90
CA THR A 122 -4.59 11.11 11.47
C THR A 122 -4.64 9.79 12.26
N PRO A 123 -4.17 8.66 11.71
CA PRO A 123 -4.04 7.40 12.45
C PRO A 123 -3.22 7.53 13.75
N GLN A 124 -2.18 8.37 13.74
CA GLN A 124 -1.38 8.64 14.93
C GLN A 124 -2.19 9.36 16.02
N ALA A 125 -3.08 10.28 15.64
CA ALA A 125 -3.98 10.95 16.57
C ALA A 125 -4.99 9.99 17.20
N VAL A 126 -5.45 8.97 16.46
CA VAL A 126 -6.30 7.90 17.00
C VAL A 126 -5.57 7.14 18.12
N TYR A 127 -4.32 6.70 17.90
CA TYR A 127 -3.54 6.03 18.95
C TYR A 127 -3.36 6.92 20.19
N LEU A 128 -3.11 8.21 20.00
CA LEU A 128 -2.95 9.18 21.09
C LEU A 128 -4.27 9.39 21.86
N GLN A 129 -5.41 9.36 21.19
CA GLN A 129 -6.70 9.45 21.86
C GLN A 129 -7.04 8.18 22.65
N VAL A 130 -6.68 7.00 22.13
CA VAL A 130 -6.82 5.73 22.86
C VAL A 130 -5.94 5.73 24.12
N SER A 131 -4.67 6.13 24.01
CA SER A 131 -3.77 6.17 25.18
C SER A 131 -4.20 7.20 26.24
N ARG A 132 -4.88 8.27 25.82
CA ARG A 132 -5.49 9.28 26.71
C ARG A 132 -6.87 8.88 27.25
N GLY A 133 -7.34 7.67 26.96
CA GLY A 133 -8.65 7.17 27.40
C GLY A 133 -9.84 7.87 26.76
N ARG A 134 -9.65 8.65 25.69
CA ARG A 134 -10.72 9.36 24.97
C ARG A 134 -11.41 8.49 23.92
N LEU A 135 -10.74 7.43 23.47
CA LEU A 135 -11.30 6.41 22.61
C LEU A 135 -11.05 5.05 23.24
N TYR A 136 -12.01 4.14 23.12
CA TYR A 136 -11.80 2.76 23.52
C TYR A 136 -11.15 1.96 22.38
N GLY A 137 -10.05 1.27 22.68
CA GLY A 137 -9.36 0.40 21.74
C GLY A 137 -9.15 -0.98 22.35
N ARG A 138 -9.37 -2.04 21.57
CA ARG A 138 -9.03 -3.42 21.96
C ARG A 138 -8.36 -4.16 20.82
N THR A 139 -7.60 -5.19 21.17
CA THR A 139 -7.16 -6.20 20.19
C THR A 139 -8.27 -7.25 20.06
N VAL A 140 -8.63 -7.60 18.83
CA VAL A 140 -9.48 -8.75 18.54
C VAL A 140 -8.59 -9.85 17.98
N GLU A 141 -8.60 -11.01 18.62
CA GLU A 141 -7.89 -12.20 18.17
C GLU A 141 -8.88 -13.13 17.45
N LEU A 142 -8.46 -13.69 16.32
CA LEU A 142 -9.23 -14.66 15.57
C LEU A 142 -8.86 -16.10 15.95
N PRO A 143 -9.74 -17.08 15.67
CA PRO A 143 -9.45 -18.49 15.88
C PRO A 143 -8.20 -19.01 15.16
N ASP A 144 -7.77 -18.34 14.08
CA ASP A 144 -6.55 -18.64 13.34
C ASP A 144 -5.28 -17.98 13.92
N GLY A 145 -5.39 -17.35 15.09
CA GLY A 145 -4.28 -16.70 15.80
C GLY A 145 -3.95 -15.29 15.30
N ARG A 146 -4.64 -14.76 14.28
CA ARG A 146 -4.41 -13.38 13.81
C ARG A 146 -5.02 -12.37 14.78
N SER A 147 -4.30 -11.28 15.01
CA SER A 147 -4.71 -10.21 15.94
C SER A 147 -4.86 -8.87 15.23
N TYR A 148 -5.95 -8.16 15.49
CA TYR A 148 -6.25 -6.87 14.86
C TYR A 148 -6.58 -5.81 15.90
N LYS A 149 -6.03 -4.61 15.74
CA LYS A 149 -6.39 -3.44 16.57
C LYS A 149 -7.72 -2.85 16.10
N ARG A 150 -8.67 -2.73 17.02
CA ARG A 150 -10.02 -2.21 16.76
C ARG A 150 -10.34 -1.07 17.74
N VAL A 151 -10.96 -0.03 17.20
CA VAL A 151 -11.31 1.22 17.88
C VAL A 151 -12.83 1.37 17.87
N PHE A 152 -13.37 1.81 18.99
CA PHE A 152 -14.81 1.96 19.22
C PHE A 152 -15.10 3.43 19.58
N PRO A 153 -15.37 4.28 18.58
CA PRO A 153 -15.81 5.65 18.84
C PRO A 153 -17.20 5.68 19.49
N GLU A 154 -17.48 6.72 20.25
CA GLU A 154 -18.80 6.96 20.85
C GLU A 154 -19.87 7.12 19.74
N GLY A 155 -21.01 6.46 19.89
CA GLY A 155 -22.05 6.39 18.86
C GLY A 155 -21.77 5.42 17.70
N TYR A 156 -20.82 4.48 17.83
CA TYR A 156 -20.61 3.43 16.84
C TYR A 156 -21.82 2.48 16.78
N VAL A 157 -22.60 2.59 15.70
CA VAL A 157 -23.58 1.59 15.28
C VAL A 157 -22.89 0.70 14.22
N PRO A 158 -22.76 -0.62 14.45
CA PRO A 158 -22.23 -1.51 13.42
C PRO A 158 -23.12 -1.46 12.17
N PRO A 159 -22.57 -1.61 10.96
CA PRO A 159 -23.41 -1.79 9.77
C PRO A 159 -24.37 -2.97 9.99
N ARG A 160 -25.64 -2.83 9.58
CA ARG A 160 -26.64 -3.90 9.68
C ARG A 160 -26.12 -5.14 8.96
N LEU A 161 -25.95 -6.23 9.70
CA LEU A 161 -25.64 -7.54 9.15
C LEU A 161 -26.87 -8.09 8.42
N ASP A 162 -26.65 -8.78 7.31
CA ASP A 162 -27.68 -9.60 6.69
C ASP A 162 -28.10 -10.72 7.67
N PRO A 163 -29.41 -11.01 7.82
CA PRO A 163 -29.94 -11.90 8.85
C PRO A 163 -29.41 -13.34 8.76
N ASP A 164 -28.95 -13.78 7.57
CA ASP A 164 -28.34 -15.10 7.39
C ASP A 164 -26.97 -15.26 8.07
N GLN A 165 -26.27 -14.16 8.38
CA GLN A 165 -24.98 -14.20 9.09
C GLN A 165 -25.13 -14.07 10.62
N ALA A 166 -26.24 -13.51 11.09
CA ALA A 166 -26.51 -13.36 12.53
C ALA A 166 -26.83 -14.71 13.22
N ALA A 167 -27.44 -15.65 12.50
CA ALA A 167 -27.81 -16.96 13.02
C ALA A 167 -26.59 -17.83 13.41
N ALA A 168 -25.41 -17.61 12.81
CA ALA A 168 -24.20 -18.37 13.13
C ALA A 168 -23.49 -17.88 14.41
N HIS A 169 -23.81 -16.70 14.93
CA HIS A 169 -23.11 -16.08 16.07
C HIS A 169 -23.81 -16.27 17.43
N ASN A 170 -25.10 -16.64 17.45
CA ASN A 170 -25.84 -16.83 18.70
C ASN A 170 -25.82 -18.28 19.22
N SER A 171 -25.30 -19.25 18.46
CA SER A 171 -25.34 -20.67 18.82
C SER A 171 -24.23 -21.13 19.78
N ALA A 172 -23.34 -20.23 20.22
CA ALA A 172 -22.20 -20.58 21.09
C ALA A 172 -22.30 -20.02 22.52
N THR A 173 -23.43 -19.43 22.91
CA THR A 173 -23.65 -18.93 24.29
C THR A 173 -25.05 -19.26 24.79
N ASP A 174 -25.41 -20.54 24.86
CA ASP A 174 -26.34 -21.01 25.89
C ASP A 174 -26.13 -22.49 26.22
N THR A 175 -25.25 -22.78 27.18
CA THR A 175 -25.42 -23.97 28.03
C THR A 175 -24.78 -23.65 29.38
N ARG A 176 -25.52 -22.90 30.21
CA ARG A 176 -25.28 -22.89 31.66
C ARG A 176 -26.23 -23.88 32.32
N ALA A 177 -25.60 -24.79 33.04
CA ALA A 177 -26.14 -25.72 34.04
C ALA A 177 -27.52 -25.38 34.64
N THR A 178 -28.38 -26.40 34.69
CA THR A 178 -29.29 -26.63 35.82
C THR A 178 -28.95 -27.99 36.42
N ASP A 179 -28.22 -27.92 37.53
CA ASP A 179 -28.28 -28.90 38.61
C ASP A 179 -29.66 -28.79 39.28
N ASP A 180 -30.36 -29.90 39.47
CA ASP A 180 -31.22 -30.15 40.64
C ASP A 180 -31.75 -31.58 40.59
N GLY A 181 -31.34 -32.36 41.61
CA GLY A 181 -31.71 -33.76 41.76
C GLY A 181 -33.11 -33.98 42.31
N VAL A 182 -33.71 -35.13 41.97
CA VAL A 182 -34.77 -35.79 42.77
C VAL A 182 -34.61 -37.31 42.64
N ARG A 183 -34.55 -37.98 43.80
CA ARG A 183 -34.65 -39.44 44.03
C ARG A 183 -36.08 -39.94 43.84
N HIS A 184 -36.24 -41.21 43.45
CA HIS A 184 -37.31 -42.18 43.84
C HIS A 184 -37.12 -43.39 42.91
N ASP A 185 -37.10 -44.66 43.28
CA ASP A 185 -37.07 -45.43 44.54
C ASP A 185 -36.29 -46.73 44.24
#